data_AF-A0A3N6AMX2-F1
#
_entry.id   AF-A0A3N6AMX2-F1
#
_cell.length_a   1.000
_cell.length_b   1.000
_cell.length_c   1.000
_cell.angle_alpha   90.00
_cell.angle_beta   90.00
_cell.angle_gamma   90.00
#
_symmetry.space_group_name_H-M   'P 1'
#
loop_
_entity.id
_entity.type
_entity.pdbx_description
1 polymer ?
#
loop_
_entity_poly.entity_id
_entity_poly.type
_entity_poly.pdbx_seq_one_letter_code
_entity_poly.pdbx_strand_id
1 'polypeptide(L)'
;MKAKFLIGSTIVVIIFGIFGARELIGFTHGSDGNKSTNDNVVEGVRETSEPKLYDEKFRKWALEMNKVLSKPMDNAKLKEANNDEGFEYYLKAQEVIGEFPNQLLKDSKKIEKEHSNLFLLSSYIGHKQFVRTAHLDPNGKMKESTEFIDQWKPTDENMRQAFEYMKEIVNDIDVVVNHKGEGKIYGVTHLNNGDKVSEVEQFLKFN
;
A
#
# COMPACT_ATOMS: atom_id res chain seq x y z
N MET A 1 -2.42 -54.37 -24.46
CA MET A 1 -1.79 -54.09 -23.16
C MET A 1 -2.25 -52.73 -22.69
N LYS A 2 -2.92 -52.67 -21.53
CA LYS A 2 -3.44 -51.44 -20.90
C LYS A 2 -2.40 -50.96 -19.87
N ALA A 3 -2.05 -49.69 -19.89
CA ALA A 3 -1.56 -48.98 -18.70
C ALA A 3 -1.89 -47.48 -18.86
N LYS A 4 -2.91 -47.05 -18.12
CA LYS A 4 -3.24 -45.63 -17.90
C LYS A 4 -2.42 -45.18 -16.69
N PHE A 5 -1.63 -44.14 -16.81
CA PHE A 5 -1.03 -43.46 -15.66
C PHE A 5 -1.89 -42.23 -15.33
N LEU A 6 -2.67 -42.36 -14.26
CA LEU A 6 -3.29 -41.28 -13.51
C LEU A 6 -2.34 -40.99 -12.35
N ILE A 7 -1.77 -39.78 -12.30
CA ILE A 7 -1.13 -39.27 -11.08
C ILE A 7 -1.97 -38.08 -10.64
N GLY A 8 -2.87 -38.34 -9.69
CA GLY A 8 -3.51 -37.31 -8.90
C GLY A 8 -2.53 -36.81 -7.85
N SER A 9 -2.29 -35.51 -7.82
CA SER A 9 -1.50 -34.86 -6.78
C SER A 9 -2.44 -34.37 -5.69
N THR A 10 -2.45 -35.09 -4.58
CA THR A 10 -3.17 -34.77 -3.34
C THR A 10 -2.63 -33.50 -2.72
N ILE A 11 -3.52 -32.55 -2.43
CA ILE A 11 -3.25 -31.34 -1.64
C ILE A 11 -3.06 -31.77 -0.18
N VAL A 12 -1.89 -31.45 0.40
CA VAL A 12 -1.64 -31.59 1.83
C VAL A 12 -1.88 -30.23 2.48
N VAL A 13 -3.00 -30.11 3.20
CA VAL A 13 -3.29 -28.98 4.10
C VAL A 13 -2.66 -29.29 5.45
N ILE A 14 -1.69 -28.48 5.88
CA ILE A 14 -1.15 -28.54 7.25
C ILE A 14 -1.79 -27.42 8.05
N ILE A 15 -2.69 -27.78 8.96
CA ILE A 15 -3.24 -26.92 10.01
C ILE A 15 -2.30 -27.02 11.22
N PHE A 16 -1.63 -25.93 11.59
CA PHE A 16 -1.05 -25.79 12.92
C PHE A 16 -2.01 -24.98 13.79
N GLY A 17 -2.83 -25.69 14.57
CA GLY A 17 -3.46 -25.15 15.77
C GLY A 17 -2.69 -25.65 16.98
N ILE A 18 -2.15 -24.74 17.79
CA ILE A 18 -1.77 -25.06 19.16
C ILE A 18 -2.32 -23.98 20.08
N PHE A 19 -3.24 -24.46 20.91
CA PHE A 19 -3.76 -23.87 22.13
C PHE A 19 -2.64 -23.41 23.08
N GLY A 20 -2.85 -22.26 23.71
CA GLY A 20 -2.21 -21.87 24.96
C GLY A 20 -3.21 -21.08 25.81
N ALA A 21 -4.17 -21.79 26.39
CA ALA A 21 -5.11 -21.27 27.38
C ALA A 21 -4.55 -21.43 28.79
N ARG A 22 -4.53 -20.34 29.58
CA ARG A 22 -4.63 -20.20 31.05
C ARG A 22 -4.08 -18.80 31.42
N GLU A 23 -4.72 -17.95 32.21
CA GLU A 23 -5.63 -18.17 33.34
C GLU A 23 -6.78 -17.14 33.42
N LEU A 24 -7.91 -17.65 33.92
CA LEU A 24 -9.09 -16.93 34.41
C LEU A 24 -8.97 -16.82 35.93
N ILE A 25 -9.12 -15.58 36.43
CA ILE A 25 -9.74 -15.12 37.69
C ILE A 25 -9.95 -16.13 38.83
N GLY A 26 -9.43 -15.79 40.02
CA GLY A 26 -9.89 -16.31 41.31
C GLY A 26 -9.80 -15.25 42.42
N PHE A 27 -10.97 -14.82 42.93
CA PHE A 27 -11.15 -14.05 44.16
C PHE A 27 -11.09 -14.98 45.38
N THR A 28 -10.42 -14.59 46.48
CA THR A 28 -10.89 -14.81 47.87
C THR A 28 -10.16 -13.89 48.87
N HIS A 29 -10.94 -13.39 49.84
CA HIS A 29 -10.60 -12.55 51.00
C HIS A 29 -9.55 -13.11 51.97
N GLY A 30 -8.82 -12.21 52.65
CA GLY A 30 -8.06 -12.47 53.87
C GLY A 30 -7.60 -11.15 54.53
N SER A 31 -8.00 -10.93 55.77
CA SER A 31 -7.93 -9.67 56.55
C SER A 31 -6.60 -9.46 57.29
N ASP A 32 -6.41 -8.19 57.71
CA ASP A 32 -5.62 -7.65 58.82
C ASP A 32 -4.14 -7.29 58.60
N GLY A 33 -3.81 -6.02 58.91
CA GLY A 33 -2.44 -5.63 59.29
C GLY A 33 -2.02 -4.19 58.98
N ASN A 34 -2.51 -3.23 59.75
CA ASN A 34 -2.04 -1.85 59.90
C ASN A 34 -0.50 -1.63 59.78
N LYS A 35 -0.05 -0.72 58.91
CA LYS A 35 0.97 0.30 59.25
C LYS A 35 1.07 1.42 58.20
N SER A 36 0.82 2.65 58.64
CA SER A 36 1.07 3.86 57.86
C SER A 36 2.57 4.11 57.67
N THR A 37 2.96 4.49 56.46
CA THR A 37 4.02 5.47 56.23
C THR A 37 3.73 6.19 54.92
N ASN A 38 3.72 7.51 54.99
CA ASN A 38 3.62 8.42 53.87
C ASN A 38 4.70 8.12 52.83
N ASP A 39 4.29 7.90 51.58
CA ASP A 39 5.11 8.24 50.43
C ASP A 39 4.21 9.02 49.47
N ASN A 40 4.49 10.31 49.34
CA ASN A 40 4.03 11.14 48.24
C ASN A 40 4.67 10.59 46.97
N VAL A 41 4.07 9.54 46.40
CA VAL A 41 4.35 9.15 45.02
C VAL A 41 3.65 10.19 44.16
N VAL A 42 4.41 11.20 43.77
CA VAL A 42 4.12 11.99 42.58
C VAL A 42 3.85 10.97 41.48
N GLU A 43 2.59 10.83 41.09
CA GLU A 43 2.16 10.19 39.86
C GLU A 43 2.85 10.98 38.74
N GLY A 44 4.10 10.60 38.46
CA GLY A 44 4.75 10.93 37.22
C GLY A 44 3.85 10.33 36.16
N VAL A 45 3.05 11.18 35.53
CA VAL A 45 2.37 10.90 34.29
C VAL A 45 3.42 10.28 33.39
N ARG A 46 3.40 8.95 33.29
CA ARG A 46 4.05 8.25 32.20
C ARG A 46 3.31 8.79 31.00
N GLU A 47 3.91 9.76 30.33
CA GLU A 47 3.73 9.92 28.90
C GLU A 47 4.04 8.55 28.32
N THR A 48 2.98 7.76 28.15
CA THR A 48 2.99 6.60 27.28
C THR A 48 3.22 7.21 25.92
N SER A 49 4.50 7.35 25.54
CA SER A 49 4.87 7.62 24.18
C SER A 49 4.16 6.54 23.37
N GLU A 50 3.15 6.97 22.62
CA GLU A 50 2.39 6.08 21.74
C GLU A 50 3.41 5.24 20.98
N PRO A 51 3.21 3.91 20.87
CA PRO A 51 4.11 3.09 20.07
C PRO A 51 4.23 3.77 18.71
N LYS A 52 5.47 4.06 18.27
CA LYS A 52 5.73 4.55 16.91
C LYS A 52 5.23 3.46 15.95
N LEU A 53 3.94 3.53 15.60
CA LEU A 53 3.21 2.48 14.91
C LEU A 53 3.80 2.21 13.50
N TYR A 54 4.55 3.19 12.99
CA TYR A 54 5.22 3.18 11.70
C TYR A 54 6.66 3.67 11.82
N ASP A 55 7.58 3.03 11.09
CA ASP A 55 8.99 3.45 11.06
C ASP A 55 9.18 4.79 10.32
N GLU A 56 10.32 5.43 10.54
CA GLU A 56 10.64 6.73 9.92
C GLU A 56 10.70 6.65 8.38
N LYS A 57 11.12 5.50 7.85
CA LYS A 57 11.28 5.31 6.41
C LYS A 57 9.92 5.27 5.70
N PHE A 58 8.90 4.62 6.28
CA PHE A 58 7.53 4.61 5.76
C PHE A 58 6.89 5.97 5.80
N ARG A 59 7.07 6.67 6.93
CA ARG A 59 6.59 8.04 7.11
C ARG A 59 7.17 8.97 6.07
N LYS A 60 8.48 8.89 5.84
CA LYS A 60 9.18 9.66 4.81
C LYS A 60 8.68 9.31 3.41
N TRP A 61 8.59 8.02 3.09
CA TRP A 61 8.08 7.55 1.80
C TRP A 61 6.66 8.07 1.52
N ALA A 62 5.74 7.94 2.48
CA ALA A 62 4.36 8.40 2.31
C ALA A 62 4.28 9.91 2.03
N LEU A 63 5.05 10.71 2.79
CA LEU A 63 5.12 12.16 2.61
C LEU A 63 5.71 12.55 1.25
N GLU A 64 6.79 11.89 0.83
CA GLU A 64 7.47 12.18 -0.44
C GLU A 64 6.61 11.77 -1.63
N MET A 65 6.04 10.56 -1.62
CA MET A 65 5.18 10.08 -2.69
C MET A 65 3.88 10.86 -2.80
N ASN A 66 3.30 11.31 -1.67
CA ASN A 66 2.14 12.19 -1.70
C ASN A 66 2.46 13.51 -2.42
N LYS A 67 3.67 14.07 -2.22
CA LYS A 67 4.12 15.27 -2.94
C LYS A 67 4.36 15.01 -4.42
N VAL A 68 5.00 13.88 -4.77
CA VAL A 68 5.26 13.47 -6.16
C VAL A 68 3.94 13.34 -6.92
N LEU A 69 2.95 12.67 -6.33
CA LEU A 69 1.67 12.42 -6.95
C LEU A 69 0.79 13.68 -7.06
N SER A 70 0.96 14.65 -6.16
CA SER A 70 0.14 15.86 -6.10
C SER A 70 0.61 17.02 -6.97
N LYS A 71 1.82 16.97 -7.54
CA LYS A 71 2.41 18.06 -8.31
C LYS A 71 2.84 17.60 -9.70
N PRO A 72 2.82 18.46 -10.72
CA PRO A 72 3.43 18.14 -12.01
C PRO A 72 4.89 17.70 -11.84
N MET A 73 5.27 16.61 -12.52
CA MET A 73 6.63 16.08 -12.45
C MET A 73 7.59 16.92 -13.30
N ASP A 74 8.72 17.35 -12.71
CA ASP A 74 9.82 17.97 -13.44
C ASP A 74 10.82 16.90 -13.90
N ASN A 75 10.57 16.30 -15.07
CA ASN A 75 11.39 15.21 -15.63
C ASN A 75 11.77 15.49 -17.09
N ALA A 76 13.03 15.27 -17.45
CA ALA A 76 13.53 15.52 -18.81
C ALA A 76 12.83 14.66 -19.88
N LYS A 77 12.63 13.36 -19.61
CA LYS A 77 11.87 12.48 -20.53
C LYS A 77 10.43 12.92 -20.67
N LEU A 78 9.80 13.40 -19.60
CA LEU A 78 8.43 13.90 -19.66
C LEU A 78 8.34 15.17 -20.52
N LYS A 79 9.33 16.07 -20.43
CA LYS A 79 9.41 17.25 -21.30
C LYS A 79 9.59 16.87 -22.77
N GLU A 80 10.42 15.88 -23.06
CA GLU A 80 10.56 15.32 -24.42
C GLU A 80 9.26 14.68 -24.93
N ALA A 81 8.46 14.11 -24.02
CA ALA A 81 7.13 13.58 -24.32
C ALA A 81 6.02 14.66 -24.31
N ASN A 82 6.36 15.94 -24.53
CA ASN A 82 5.42 17.06 -24.53
C ASN A 82 4.53 17.15 -23.26
N ASN A 83 5.03 16.70 -22.11
CA ASN A 83 4.29 16.58 -20.86
C ASN A 83 3.00 15.75 -20.99
N ASP A 84 3.07 14.64 -21.74
CA ASP A 84 1.95 13.71 -21.89
C ASP A 84 1.46 13.17 -20.54
N GLU A 85 0.17 13.35 -20.28
CA GLU A 85 -0.49 13.00 -19.02
C GLU A 85 -0.31 11.51 -18.66
N GLY A 86 -0.56 10.60 -19.61
CA GLY A 86 -0.46 9.16 -19.33
C GLY A 86 0.98 8.74 -19.06
N PHE A 87 1.95 9.37 -19.72
CA PHE A 87 3.36 9.11 -19.47
C PHE A 87 3.79 9.63 -18.10
N GLU A 88 3.30 10.79 -17.68
CA GLU A 88 3.51 11.28 -16.32
C GLU A 88 2.96 10.29 -15.28
N TYR A 89 1.75 9.78 -15.47
CA TYR A 89 1.17 8.77 -14.57
C TYR A 89 2.03 7.52 -14.51
N TYR A 90 2.52 7.04 -15.66
CA TYR A 90 3.43 5.90 -15.73
C TYR A 90 4.72 6.12 -14.93
N LEU A 91 5.40 7.26 -15.13
CA LEU A 91 6.64 7.56 -14.43
C LEU A 91 6.43 7.67 -12.91
N LYS A 92 5.36 8.36 -12.49
CA LYS A 92 5.01 8.47 -11.07
C LYS A 92 4.67 7.13 -10.44
N ALA A 93 3.92 6.28 -11.15
CA ALA A 93 3.56 4.96 -10.68
C ALA A 93 4.78 4.04 -10.50
N GLN A 94 5.81 4.20 -11.34
CA GLN A 94 7.08 3.52 -11.14
C GLN A 94 7.81 4.02 -9.89
N GLU A 95 7.83 5.33 -9.65
CA GLU A 95 8.49 5.92 -8.48
C GLU A 95 7.84 5.45 -7.17
N VAL A 96 6.50 5.45 -7.10
CA VAL A 96 5.74 4.99 -5.92
C VAL A 96 6.13 3.58 -5.49
N ILE A 97 6.25 2.66 -6.45
CA ILE A 97 6.59 1.25 -6.18
C ILE A 97 8.09 1.03 -6.06
N GLY A 98 8.90 1.71 -6.85
CA GLY A 98 10.36 1.62 -6.79
C GLY A 98 10.91 2.04 -5.43
N GLU A 99 10.29 3.06 -4.82
CA GLU A 99 10.69 3.61 -3.52
C GLU A 99 9.95 2.99 -2.32
N PHE A 100 9.03 2.04 -2.54
CA PHE A 100 8.26 1.45 -1.44
C PHE A 100 9.18 0.73 -0.43
N PRO A 101 9.05 1.00 0.89
CA PRO A 101 9.90 0.39 1.91
C PRO A 101 9.54 -1.07 2.20
N ASN A 102 10.05 -1.98 1.35
CA ASN A 102 9.75 -3.42 1.37
C ASN A 102 10.06 -4.15 2.68
N GLN A 103 10.90 -3.59 3.55
CA GLN A 103 11.21 -4.22 4.83
C GLN A 103 9.96 -4.37 5.74
N LEU A 104 8.93 -3.54 5.54
CA LEU A 104 7.72 -3.51 6.37
C LEU A 104 6.66 -4.53 5.97
N LEU A 105 6.82 -5.18 4.82
CA LEU A 105 5.82 -6.13 4.30
C LEU A 105 5.68 -7.37 5.19
N LYS A 106 6.73 -7.72 5.94
CA LYS A 106 6.74 -8.89 6.84
C LYS A 106 6.07 -8.61 8.18
N ASP A 107 5.94 -7.34 8.56
CA ASP A 107 5.60 -6.93 9.92
C ASP A 107 4.15 -6.46 10.04
N SER A 108 3.47 -6.21 8.92
CA SER A 108 2.07 -5.75 8.91
C SER A 108 1.31 -6.22 7.69
N LYS A 109 0.29 -7.07 7.93
CA LYS A 109 -0.66 -7.52 6.91
C LYS A 109 -1.41 -6.36 6.24
N LYS A 110 -1.65 -5.25 6.95
CA LYS A 110 -2.30 -4.08 6.35
C LYS A 110 -1.35 -3.38 5.37
N ILE A 111 -0.08 -3.20 5.75
CA ILE A 111 0.94 -2.62 4.85
C ILE A 111 1.18 -3.52 3.63
N GLU A 112 1.20 -4.84 3.82
CA GLU A 112 1.30 -5.82 2.73
C GLU A 112 0.16 -5.64 1.71
N LYS A 113 -1.06 -5.41 2.18
CA LYS A 113 -2.21 -5.13 1.31
C LYS A 113 -2.09 -3.77 0.60
N GLU A 114 -1.64 -2.73 1.29
CA GLU A 114 -1.39 -1.43 0.64
C GLU A 114 -0.38 -1.55 -0.49
N HIS A 115 0.74 -2.21 -0.22
CA HIS A 115 1.76 -2.49 -1.23
C HIS A 115 1.17 -3.28 -2.40
N SER A 116 0.36 -4.31 -2.12
CA SER A 116 -0.28 -5.12 -3.17
C SER A 116 -1.20 -4.28 -4.05
N ASN A 117 -2.03 -3.41 -3.46
CA ASN A 117 -2.93 -2.52 -4.22
C ASN A 117 -2.12 -1.53 -5.07
N LEU A 118 -1.12 -0.87 -4.48
CA LEU A 118 -0.26 0.06 -5.22
C LEU A 118 0.51 -0.63 -6.34
N PHE A 119 0.99 -1.86 -6.10
CA PHE A 119 1.74 -2.65 -7.08
C PHE A 119 0.85 -3.02 -8.28
N LEU A 120 -0.39 -3.44 -8.01
CA LEU A 120 -1.36 -3.77 -9.05
C LEU A 120 -1.77 -2.52 -9.84
N LEU A 121 -2.01 -1.38 -9.18
CA LEU A 121 -2.29 -0.10 -9.85
C LEU A 121 -1.11 0.33 -10.74
N SER A 122 0.12 0.24 -10.22
CA SER A 122 1.34 0.57 -10.99
C SER A 122 1.52 -0.35 -12.20
N SER A 123 1.30 -1.65 -12.01
CA SER A 123 1.34 -2.64 -13.09
C SER A 123 0.27 -2.36 -14.15
N TYR A 124 -0.93 -1.99 -13.74
CA TYR A 124 -2.03 -1.64 -14.64
C TYR A 124 -1.71 -0.39 -15.46
N ILE A 125 -1.24 0.69 -14.82
CA ILE A 125 -0.80 1.92 -15.49
C ILE A 125 0.35 1.59 -16.48
N GLY A 126 1.31 0.77 -16.08
CA GLY A 126 2.39 0.30 -16.94
C GLY A 126 1.90 -0.50 -18.15
N HIS A 127 0.89 -1.36 -17.97
CA HIS A 127 0.24 -2.07 -19.06
C HIS A 127 -0.50 -1.12 -20.00
N LYS A 128 -1.22 -0.13 -19.46
CA LYS A 128 -1.90 0.89 -20.26
C LYS A 128 -0.93 1.69 -21.11
N GLN A 129 0.21 2.11 -20.55
CA GLN A 129 1.26 2.75 -21.32
C GLN A 129 1.80 1.82 -22.44
N PHE A 130 1.99 0.53 -22.16
CA PHE A 130 2.34 -0.45 -23.20
C PHE A 130 1.27 -0.51 -24.31
N VAL A 131 -0.01 -0.61 -23.98
CA VAL A 131 -1.11 -0.68 -24.96
C VAL A 131 -1.15 0.57 -25.85
N ARG A 132 -0.82 1.74 -25.29
CA ARG A 132 -0.72 2.99 -26.06
C ARG A 132 0.33 2.92 -27.17
N THR A 133 1.42 2.17 -26.95
CA THR A 133 2.56 2.05 -27.87
C THR A 133 2.62 0.71 -28.62
N ALA A 134 1.77 -0.27 -28.30
CA ALA A 134 1.86 -1.65 -28.80
C ALA A 134 1.70 -1.78 -30.33
N HIS A 135 1.09 -0.79 -30.99
CA HIS A 135 0.97 -0.73 -32.45
C HIS A 135 2.29 -0.34 -33.14
N LEU A 136 3.25 0.24 -32.41
CA LEU A 136 4.58 0.61 -32.88
C LEU A 136 5.57 -0.55 -32.68
N ASP A 137 5.48 -1.23 -31.54
CA ASP A 137 6.22 -2.46 -31.24
C ASP A 137 5.42 -3.32 -30.27
N PRO A 138 5.04 -4.56 -30.66
CA PRO A 138 4.29 -5.45 -29.79
C PRO A 138 5.11 -5.99 -28.61
N ASN A 139 6.43 -5.79 -28.59
CA ASN A 139 7.31 -6.27 -27.52
C ASN A 139 7.56 -5.24 -26.39
N GLY A 140 7.00 -4.04 -26.50
CA GLY A 140 7.05 -3.02 -25.45
C GLY A 140 8.35 -2.21 -25.38
N LYS A 141 9.24 -2.32 -26.37
CA LYS A 141 10.45 -1.48 -26.46
C LYS A 141 10.12 -0.01 -26.68
N MET A 142 8.94 0.27 -27.21
CA MET A 142 8.47 1.63 -27.55
C MET A 142 7.76 2.34 -26.40
N LYS A 143 7.61 1.70 -25.23
CA LYS A 143 6.81 2.20 -24.10
C LYS A 143 7.29 3.56 -23.55
N GLU A 144 8.58 3.85 -23.71
CA GLU A 144 9.24 5.10 -23.28
C GLU A 144 9.90 5.86 -24.43
N SER A 145 9.65 5.48 -25.69
CA SER A 145 10.30 6.11 -26.85
C SER A 145 9.64 7.44 -27.19
N THR A 146 10.13 8.51 -26.55
CA THR A 146 9.61 9.89 -26.67
C THR A 146 9.67 10.45 -28.09
N GLU A 147 10.57 9.93 -28.94
CA GLU A 147 10.65 10.27 -30.37
C GLU A 147 9.39 9.90 -31.19
N PHE A 148 8.54 9.02 -30.66
CA PHE A 148 7.28 8.59 -31.30
C PHE A 148 6.04 9.07 -30.55
N ILE A 149 6.15 10.12 -29.73
CA ILE A 149 5.07 10.63 -28.88
C ILE A 149 3.79 10.92 -29.67
N ASP A 150 3.92 11.50 -30.87
CA ASP A 150 2.79 11.86 -31.74
C ASP A 150 1.99 10.65 -32.26
N GLN A 151 2.54 9.44 -32.11
CA GLN A 151 1.89 8.19 -32.49
C GLN A 151 1.29 7.46 -31.29
N TRP A 152 1.58 7.86 -30.06
CA TRP A 152 1.00 7.20 -28.88
C TRP A 152 -0.52 7.41 -28.86
N LYS A 153 -1.26 6.32 -28.59
CA LYS A 153 -2.71 6.46 -28.37
C LYS A 153 -2.98 7.35 -27.16
N PRO A 154 -4.14 8.02 -27.07
CA PRO A 154 -4.47 8.86 -25.91
C PRO A 154 -4.54 8.05 -24.61
N THR A 155 -4.37 8.74 -23.48
CA THR A 155 -4.65 8.21 -22.15
C THR A 155 -6.13 7.88 -22.01
N ASP A 156 -6.43 6.63 -21.67
CA ASP A 156 -7.80 6.18 -21.43
C ASP A 156 -8.27 6.46 -19.99
N GLU A 157 -9.58 6.41 -19.79
CA GLU A 157 -10.20 6.77 -18.53
C GLU A 157 -9.84 5.82 -17.38
N ASN A 158 -9.60 4.53 -17.68
CA ASN A 158 -9.20 3.59 -16.65
C ASN A 158 -7.77 3.88 -16.17
N MET A 159 -6.89 4.36 -17.05
CA MET A 159 -5.54 4.80 -16.66
C MET A 159 -5.61 6.01 -15.72
N ARG A 160 -6.49 6.99 -16.00
CA ARG A 160 -6.77 8.11 -15.07
C ARG A 160 -7.30 7.62 -13.73
N GLN A 161 -8.32 6.77 -13.75
CA GLN A 161 -8.92 6.23 -12.53
C GLN A 161 -7.91 5.45 -11.67
N ALA A 162 -7.06 4.64 -12.30
CA ALA A 162 -5.99 3.92 -11.60
C ALA A 162 -4.99 4.88 -10.94
N PHE A 163 -4.63 5.96 -11.62
CA PHE A 163 -3.75 6.98 -11.08
C PHE A 163 -4.40 7.75 -9.92
N GLU A 164 -5.70 8.05 -10.01
CA GLU A 164 -6.44 8.67 -8.90
C GLU A 164 -6.50 7.75 -7.67
N TYR A 165 -6.79 6.46 -7.82
CA TYR A 165 -6.73 5.55 -6.67
C TYR A 165 -5.35 5.47 -6.04
N MET A 166 -4.28 5.52 -6.84
CA MET A 166 -2.91 5.56 -6.32
C MET A 166 -2.67 6.82 -5.49
N LYS A 167 -3.11 7.99 -5.97
CA LYS A 167 -3.08 9.26 -5.24
C LYS A 167 -3.82 9.17 -3.92
N GLU A 168 -5.06 8.68 -3.95
CA GLU A 168 -5.91 8.59 -2.76
C GLU A 168 -5.33 7.63 -1.71
N ILE A 169 -4.79 6.47 -2.12
CA ILE A 169 -4.14 5.52 -1.21
C ILE A 169 -2.93 6.17 -0.54
N VAL A 170 -2.02 6.77 -1.32
CA VAL A 170 -0.80 7.38 -0.76
C VAL A 170 -1.14 8.57 0.14
N ASN A 171 -2.16 9.37 -0.22
CA ASN A 171 -2.67 10.42 0.65
C ASN A 171 -3.20 9.87 1.97
N ASP A 172 -4.06 8.85 1.94
CA ASP A 172 -4.64 8.28 3.15
C ASP A 172 -3.55 7.69 4.05
N ILE A 173 -2.54 7.04 3.46
CA ILE A 173 -1.35 6.58 4.19
C ILE A 173 -0.65 7.77 4.84
N ASP A 174 -0.31 8.84 4.10
CA ASP A 174 0.35 10.03 4.64
C ASP A 174 -0.44 10.64 5.81
N VAL A 175 -1.75 10.82 5.67
CA VAL A 175 -2.62 11.34 6.73
C VAL A 175 -2.58 10.45 7.98
N VAL A 176 -2.68 9.12 7.81
CA VAL A 176 -2.65 8.18 8.94
C VAL A 176 -1.28 8.17 9.63
N VAL A 177 -0.18 8.15 8.88
CA VAL A 177 1.16 7.91 9.46
C VAL A 177 1.91 9.19 9.83
N ASN A 178 1.59 10.33 9.23
CA ASN A 178 2.28 11.60 9.46
C ASN A 178 1.43 12.66 10.14
N HIS A 179 0.13 12.66 9.90
CA HIS A 179 -0.77 13.72 10.37
C HIS A 179 -1.73 13.25 11.46
N LYS A 180 -1.48 12.07 12.07
CA LYS A 180 -2.31 11.48 13.14
C LYS A 180 -3.79 11.36 12.78
N GLY A 181 -4.09 11.18 11.48
CA GLY A 181 -5.47 11.13 10.98
C GLY A 181 -6.09 12.50 10.70
N GLU A 182 -5.42 13.61 10.98
CA GLU A 182 -5.88 14.96 10.66
C GLU A 182 -5.60 15.28 9.19
N GLY A 183 -6.64 15.37 8.38
CA GLY A 183 -6.52 15.65 6.96
C GLY A 183 -7.70 15.09 6.16
N LYS A 184 -7.65 15.26 4.85
CA LYS A 184 -8.63 14.64 3.95
C LYS A 184 -8.34 13.14 3.87
N ILE A 185 -9.32 12.32 4.21
CA ILE A 185 -9.31 10.87 4.03
C ILE A 185 -10.31 10.50 2.94
N TYR A 186 -9.89 9.67 2.00
CA TYR A 186 -10.71 9.18 0.89
C TYR A 186 -11.40 7.85 1.19
N GLY A 187 -10.86 7.08 2.14
CA GLY A 187 -11.42 5.82 2.60
C GLY A 187 -10.97 4.62 1.78
N VAL A 188 -9.82 4.70 1.11
CA VAL A 188 -9.37 3.68 0.14
C VAL A 188 -8.28 2.73 0.68
N THR A 189 -7.82 2.95 1.92
CA THR A 189 -6.73 2.17 2.54
C THR A 189 -7.21 1.19 3.62
N HIS A 190 -6.54 0.05 3.77
CA HIS A 190 -6.75 -0.88 4.89
C HIS A 190 -6.16 -0.35 6.20
N LEU A 191 -5.25 0.64 6.17
CA LEU A 191 -4.63 1.19 7.39
C LEU A 191 -5.67 1.75 8.37
N ASN A 192 -6.62 2.52 7.87
CA ASN A 192 -7.72 3.13 8.64
C ASN A 192 -9.07 2.41 8.51
N ASN A 193 -9.10 1.21 7.91
CA ASN A 193 -10.33 0.47 7.58
C ASN A 193 -11.31 1.28 6.72
N GLY A 194 -10.79 1.90 5.65
CA GLY A 194 -11.60 2.71 4.74
C GLY A 194 -12.77 1.94 4.13
N ASP A 195 -13.89 2.64 3.93
CA ASP A 195 -15.15 2.11 3.41
C ASP A 195 -15.11 1.83 1.90
N LYS A 196 -14.18 2.45 1.16
CA LYS A 196 -14.00 2.30 -0.29
C LYS A 196 -12.86 1.36 -0.67
N VAL A 197 -12.23 0.69 0.28
CA VAL A 197 -11.22 -0.34 -0.01
C VAL A 197 -11.72 -1.38 -1.02
N SER A 198 -12.98 -1.81 -0.87
CA SER A 198 -13.59 -2.80 -1.77
C SER A 198 -13.79 -2.28 -3.19
N GLU A 199 -13.94 -0.97 -3.37
CA GLU A 199 -14.08 -0.32 -4.68
C GLU A 199 -12.78 -0.41 -5.48
N VAL A 200 -11.65 -0.08 -4.83
CA VAL A 200 -10.31 -0.23 -5.42
C VAL A 200 -10.03 -1.70 -5.77
N GLU A 201 -10.30 -2.61 -4.84
CA GLU A 201 -10.05 -4.03 -5.06
C GLU A 201 -10.94 -4.62 -6.17
N GLN A 202 -12.16 -4.09 -6.36
CA GLN A 202 -13.02 -4.46 -7.49
C GLN A 202 -12.47 -3.91 -8.81
N PHE A 203 -12.05 -2.64 -8.84
CA PHE A 203 -11.41 -2.05 -10.01
C PHE A 203 -10.24 -2.89 -10.50
N LEU A 204 -9.37 -3.33 -9.58
CA LEU A 204 -8.19 -4.17 -9.84
C LEU A 204 -8.50 -5.62 -10.26
N LYS A 205 -9.69 -6.15 -9.94
CA LYS A 205 -10.08 -7.52 -10.32
C LYS A 205 -10.60 -7.63 -11.75
N PHE A 206 -11.19 -6.56 -12.26
CA PHE A 206 -11.87 -6.54 -13.56
C PHE A 206 -11.03 -5.91 -14.68
N ASN A 207 -9.81 -5.49 -14.38
CA ASN A 207 -8.91 -4.74 -15.26
C ASN A 207 -7.49 -5.31 -15.18
#